data_AF-A0A2E1KNZ6-F1
#
_entry.id   AF-A0A2E1KNZ6-F1
#
_cell.length_a   1.000
_cell.length_b   1.000
_cell.length_c   1.000
_cell.angle_alpha   90.00
_cell.angle_beta   90.00
_cell.angle_gamma   90.00
#
_symmetry.space_group_name_H-M   'P 1'
#
loop_
_entity.id
_entity.type
_entity.pdbx_description
1 polymer ?
#
loop_
_entity_poly.entity_id
_entity_poly.type
_entity_poly.pdbx_seq_one_letter_code
_entity_poly.pdbx_strand_id
1 'polypeptide(L)'
;MPASVILVWTRLSDCSLVSPLRCTSPALDEFAPAQKVALKWPNDVLVNQRKICGVLAEVGGRRRSRIFGIGINANNSFDAAPVALRAIATSLIDLPGTGFDVNDILIGVLRQMERQLKRLSDG
;
A
#
# COMPACT_ATOMS: atom_id res chain seq x y z
N MET A 1 15.07 12.38 0.24
CA MET A 1 13.74 12.76 0.79
C MET A 1 12.99 11.47 1.07
N PRO A 2 12.51 11.19 2.31
CA PRO A 2 11.73 9.98 2.56
C PRO A 2 10.36 10.16 1.93
N ALA A 3 10.14 9.59 0.75
CA ALA A 3 8.87 9.67 0.06
C ALA A 3 7.97 8.53 0.53
N SER A 4 7.03 8.86 1.42
CA SER A 4 5.84 8.04 1.65
C SER A 4 4.76 8.54 0.69
N VAL A 5 4.23 7.67 -0.17
CA VAL A 5 3.03 8.00 -0.94
C VAL A 5 1.86 7.99 0.04
N ILE A 6 1.10 9.09 0.13
CA ILE A 6 -0.17 9.16 0.86
C ILE A 6 -1.27 9.37 -0.17
N LEU A 7 -2.09 8.34 -0.37
CA LEU A 7 -3.32 8.44 -1.15
C LEU A 7 -4.49 8.68 -0.21
N VAL A 8 -5.34 9.66 -0.52
CA VAL A 8 -6.60 9.96 0.20
C VAL A 8 -7.75 9.89 -0.80
N TRP A 9 -8.72 8.99 -0.58
CA TRP A 9 -9.89 8.85 -1.46
C TRP A 9 -11.20 8.94 -0.67
N THR A 10 -12.14 9.81 -1.05
CA THR A 10 -13.23 10.27 -0.16
C THR A 10 -14.67 9.91 -0.57
N ARG A 11 -14.90 8.94 -1.49
CA ARG A 11 -16.24 8.80 -2.07
C ARG A 11 -16.67 7.40 -2.49
N LEU A 12 -16.68 6.44 -1.56
CA LEU A 12 -17.22 5.10 -1.81
C LEU A 12 -18.12 4.66 -0.65
N SER A 13 -19.42 4.53 -0.91
CA SER A 13 -20.43 4.04 0.05
C SER A 13 -20.25 2.54 0.36
N ASP A 14 -19.82 1.76 -0.64
CA ASP A 14 -19.98 0.29 -0.64
C ASP A 14 -18.67 -0.50 -0.52
N CYS A 15 -17.52 0.16 -0.32
CA CYS A 15 -16.25 -0.53 -0.17
C CYS A 15 -16.01 -1.03 1.26
N SER A 16 -15.77 -2.34 1.41
CA SER A 16 -15.29 -2.95 2.66
C SER A 16 -13.93 -2.37 3.06
N LEU A 17 -13.59 -2.44 4.37
CA LEU A 17 -12.27 -2.02 4.87
C LEU A 17 -11.11 -2.86 4.28
N VAL A 18 -11.42 -4.03 3.71
CA VAL A 18 -10.44 -4.97 3.13
C VAL A 18 -10.11 -4.63 1.67
N SER A 19 -10.97 -3.88 0.98
CA SER A 19 -10.82 -3.57 -0.44
C SER A 19 -9.49 -2.86 -0.77
N PRO A 20 -9.04 -1.83 -0.03
CA PRO A 20 -7.78 -1.15 -0.34
C PRO A 20 -6.55 -2.03 -0.12
N LEU A 21 -6.55 -2.88 0.92
CA LEU A 21 -5.47 -3.86 1.14
C LEU A 21 -5.34 -4.81 -0.06
N ARG A 22 -6.46 -5.26 -0.60
CA ARG A 22 -6.48 -6.10 -1.80
C ARG A 22 -6.03 -5.36 -3.06
N CYS A 23 -6.12 -4.03 -3.10
CA CYS A 23 -5.56 -3.22 -4.18
C CYS A 23 -4.04 -3.05 -4.02
N THR A 24 -3.55 -2.83 -2.81
CA THR A 24 -2.13 -2.50 -2.59
C THR A 24 -1.22 -3.70 -2.74
N SER A 25 -1.63 -4.90 -2.31
CA SER A 25 -0.78 -6.10 -2.44
C SER A 25 -0.41 -6.44 -3.90
N PRO A 26 -1.35 -6.52 -4.87
CA PRO A 26 -1.00 -6.79 -6.26
C PRO A 26 -0.23 -5.64 -6.94
N ALA A 27 -0.42 -4.41 -6.49
CA ALA A 27 0.40 -3.29 -6.97
C ALA A 27 1.84 -3.44 -6.49
N LEU A 28 2.05 -3.88 -5.24
CA LEU A 28 3.38 -4.12 -4.69
C LEU A 28 4.05 -5.38 -5.26
N ASP A 29 3.28 -6.39 -5.68
CA ASP A 29 3.83 -7.55 -6.41
C ASP A 29 4.58 -7.12 -7.69
N GLU A 30 4.09 -6.09 -8.40
CA GLU A 30 4.73 -5.54 -9.60
C GLU A 30 6.10 -4.94 -9.31
N PHE A 31 6.27 -4.33 -8.13
CA PHE A 31 7.52 -3.68 -7.69
C PHE A 31 8.42 -4.58 -6.84
N ALA A 32 7.95 -5.77 -6.46
CA ALA A 32 8.71 -6.74 -5.67
C ALA A 32 8.68 -8.14 -6.33
N PRO A 33 9.11 -8.26 -7.60
CA PRO A 33 9.06 -9.53 -8.31
C PRO A 33 9.91 -10.58 -7.57
N ALA A 34 9.37 -11.80 -7.48
CA ALA A 34 9.96 -12.93 -6.75
C ALA A 34 10.04 -12.77 -5.21
N GLN A 35 9.48 -11.72 -4.63
CA GLN A 35 9.33 -11.59 -3.17
C GLN A 35 7.95 -12.08 -2.70
N LYS A 36 7.85 -12.53 -1.46
CA LYS A 36 6.56 -12.97 -0.89
C LYS A 36 5.79 -11.77 -0.35
N VAL A 37 4.82 -11.27 -1.11
CA VAL A 37 3.85 -10.28 -0.64
C VAL A 37 2.72 -10.97 0.13
N ALA A 38 2.32 -10.41 1.28
CA ALA A 38 1.24 -10.93 2.10
C ALA A 38 0.43 -9.80 2.75
N LEU A 39 -0.86 -10.03 2.94
CA LEU A 39 -1.72 -9.17 3.74
C LEU A 39 -1.64 -9.59 5.21
N LYS A 40 -1.30 -8.64 6.09
CA LYS A 40 -1.41 -8.79 7.54
C LYS A 40 -2.60 -7.97 8.02
N TRP A 41 -3.65 -8.69 8.42
CA TRP A 41 -4.84 -8.08 9.01
C TRP A 41 -4.47 -7.27 10.26
N PRO A 42 -5.08 -6.09 10.50
CA PRO A 42 -6.19 -5.49 9.75
C PRO A 42 -5.79 -4.57 8.60
N ASN A 43 -4.54 -4.10 8.55
CA ASN A 43 -4.18 -2.86 7.85
C ASN A 43 -2.82 -2.89 7.14
N ASP A 44 -2.07 -3.99 7.20
CA ASP A 44 -0.67 -4.00 6.75
C ASP A 44 -0.47 -4.88 5.51
N VAL A 45 0.43 -4.45 4.63
CA VAL A 45 1.02 -5.29 3.59
C VAL A 45 2.46 -5.55 3.95
N LEU A 46 2.85 -6.82 3.88
CA LEU A 46 4.19 -7.30 4.18
C LEU A 46 4.87 -7.79 2.90
N VAL A 47 6.18 -7.59 2.83
CA VAL A 47 7.10 -8.29 1.92
C VAL A 47 8.08 -9.07 2.77
N ASN A 48 8.19 -10.38 2.54
CA ASN A 48 9.05 -11.27 3.33
C ASN A 48 8.83 -11.12 4.85
N GLN A 49 7.56 -11.08 5.27
CA GLN A 49 7.14 -10.88 6.67
C GLN A 49 7.49 -9.52 7.29
N ARG A 50 8.04 -8.58 6.53
CA ARG A 50 8.34 -7.22 6.98
C ARG A 50 7.36 -6.23 6.36
N LYS A 51 6.86 -5.29 7.15
CA LYS A 51 5.89 -4.30 6.72
C LYS A 51 6.49 -3.35 5.68
N ILE A 52 5.81 -3.23 4.54
CA ILE A 52 6.18 -2.32 3.45
C ILE A 52 5.11 -1.26 3.20
N CYS A 53 3.85 -1.55 3.52
CA CYS A 53 2.73 -0.64 3.33
C CYS A 53 1.73 -0.76 4.47
N GLY A 54 1.09 0.36 4.82
CA GLY A 54 -0.05 0.42 5.72
C GLY A 54 -1.25 1.08 5.05
N VAL A 55 -2.44 0.60 5.36
CA VAL A 55 -3.72 1.16 4.91
C VAL A 55 -4.52 1.55 6.14
N LEU A 56 -4.99 2.80 6.17
CA LEU A 56 -5.94 3.30 7.14
C LEU A 56 -7.27 3.59 6.44
N ALA A 57 -8.37 3.29 7.11
CA ALA A 57 -9.70 3.56 6.61
C ALA A 57 -10.50 4.29 7.68
N GLU A 58 -10.94 5.50 7.38
CA GLU A 58 -11.71 6.34 8.28
C GLU A 58 -13.09 6.63 7.68
N VAL A 59 -14.09 6.82 8.53
CA VAL A 59 -15.41 7.29 8.11
C VAL A 59 -15.55 8.73 8.54
N GLY A 60 -15.74 9.63 7.58
CA GLY A 60 -15.73 11.06 7.81
C GLY A 60 -16.88 11.79 7.12
N GLY A 61 -17.27 12.92 7.70
CA GLY A 61 -18.21 13.87 7.11
C GLY A 61 -19.69 13.51 7.22
N ARG A 62 -20.54 14.50 6.93
CA ARG A 62 -22.01 14.41 7.04
C ARG A 62 -22.65 13.30 6.19
N ARG A 63 -21.96 12.87 5.11
CA ARG A 63 -22.45 11.85 4.17
C ARG A 63 -21.91 10.43 4.43
N ARG A 64 -21.25 10.19 5.58
CA ARG A 64 -20.59 8.90 5.89
C ARG A 64 -19.64 8.44 4.77
N SER A 65 -18.84 9.38 4.25
CA SER A 65 -17.82 9.05 3.26
C SER A 65 -16.72 8.20 3.90
N ARG A 66 -16.25 7.17 3.19
CA ARG A 66 -15.04 6.44 3.56
C ARG A 66 -13.82 7.15 2.99
N ILE A 67 -12.82 7.34 3.83
CA ILE A 67 -11.51 7.92 3.50
C ILE A 67 -10.47 6.84 3.67
N PHE A 68 -9.75 6.51 2.60
CA PHE A 68 -8.65 5.55 2.66
C PHE A 68 -7.32 6.28 2.57
N GLY A 69 -6.48 6.11 3.59
CA GLY A 69 -5.08 6.53 3.63
C GLY A 69 -4.17 5.34 3.32
N ILE A 70 -3.37 5.40 2.25
CA ILE A 70 -2.39 4.34 1.93
C ILE A 70 -1.00 4.94 2.11
N GLY A 71 -0.16 4.32 2.93
CA GLY A 71 1.24 4.70 3.15
C GLY A 71 2.18 3.59 2.69
N ILE A 72 3.08 3.89 1.74
CA ILE A 72 4.05 2.93 1.18
C ILE A 72 5.48 3.37 1.50
N ASN A 73 6.29 2.46 2.06
CA ASN A 73 7.73 2.64 2.22
C ASN A 73 8.40 2.46 0.85
N ALA A 74 8.75 3.55 0.19
CA ALA A 74 9.37 3.53 -1.14
C ALA A 74 10.89 3.79 -1.08
N ASN A 75 11.27 5.01 -0.69
CA ASN A 75 12.66 5.51 -0.77
C ASN A 75 13.29 5.77 0.61
N ASN A 76 12.69 5.23 1.67
CA ASN A 76 13.17 5.29 3.04
C ASN A 76 13.83 3.96 3.42
N SER A 77 15.15 3.84 3.21
CA SER A 77 15.87 2.61 3.54
C SER A 77 15.85 2.31 5.03
N PHE A 78 15.64 1.04 5.37
CA PHE A 78 15.72 0.53 6.75
C PHE A 78 17.11 -0.01 7.10
N ASP A 79 18.09 -0.05 6.19
CA ASP A 79 19.41 -0.65 6.46
C ASP A 79 20.14 -0.03 7.65
N ALA A 80 20.01 1.29 7.82
CA ALA A 80 20.57 2.03 8.95
C ALA A 80 19.68 2.06 10.20
N ALA A 81 18.47 1.48 10.15
CA ALA A 81 17.56 1.46 11.29
C ALA A 81 18.03 0.51 12.40
N PRO A 82 17.59 0.71 13.66
CA PRO A 82 17.76 -0.24 14.75
C PRO A 82 17.35 -1.66 14.35
N VAL A 83 18.06 -2.67 14.86
CA VAL A 83 17.83 -4.10 14.55
C VAL A 83 16.37 -4.51 14.70
N ALA A 84 15.71 -4.06 15.76
CA ALA A 84 14.30 -4.36 16.02
C ALA A 84 13.37 -3.86 14.91
N LEU A 85 13.68 -2.70 14.30
CA LEU A 85 12.89 -2.14 13.19
C LEU A 85 13.17 -2.88 11.87
N ARG A 86 14.43 -3.22 11.59
CA ARG A 86 14.81 -4.01 10.40
C ARG A 86 14.15 -5.38 10.34
N ALA A 87 13.87 -5.96 11.49
CA ALA A 87 13.19 -7.24 11.61
C ALA A 87 11.70 -7.18 11.24
N ILE A 88 11.07 -6.00 11.33
CA ILE A 88 9.60 -5.87 11.18
C ILE A 88 9.17 -4.96 10.04
N ALA A 89 10.08 -4.19 9.44
CA ALA A 89 9.78 -3.24 8.37
C ALA A 89 10.83 -3.30 7.25
N THR A 90 10.40 -2.94 6.04
CA THR A 90 11.22 -2.87 4.83
C THR A 90 10.71 -1.74 3.94
N SER A 91 11.53 -1.32 2.98
CA SER A 91 11.15 -0.36 1.94
C SER A 91 11.41 -0.95 0.56
N LEU A 92 10.78 -0.41 -0.49
CA LEU A 92 11.01 -0.85 -1.87
C LEU A 92 12.48 -0.68 -2.27
N ILE A 93 13.14 0.38 -1.80
CA ILE A 93 14.57 0.62 -2.03
C ILE A 93 15.47 -0.45 -1.39
N ASP A 94 14.99 -1.18 -0.38
CA ASP A 94 15.73 -2.27 0.28
C ASP A 94 15.49 -3.63 -0.41
N LEU A 95 14.66 -3.68 -1.45
CA LEU A 95 14.39 -4.90 -2.21
C LEU A 95 15.28 -4.99 -3.46
N PRO A 96 15.62 -6.21 -3.94
CA PRO A 96 16.38 -6.38 -5.17
C PRO A 96 15.66 -5.79 -6.40
N GLY A 97 16.39 -5.14 -7.31
CA GLY A 97 15.82 -4.50 -8.51
C GLY A 97 15.51 -3.01 -8.34
N THR A 98 16.40 -2.28 -7.67
CA THR A 98 16.16 -0.98 -7.03
C THR A 98 15.92 0.22 -7.97
N GLY A 99 15.27 1.26 -7.41
CA GLY A 99 15.23 2.62 -7.98
C GLY A 99 13.88 3.12 -8.49
N PHE A 100 12.76 2.71 -7.88
CA PHE A 100 11.43 3.08 -8.38
C PHE A 100 11.12 4.57 -8.20
N ASP A 101 10.64 5.20 -9.28
CA ASP A 101 10.06 6.53 -9.20
C ASP A 101 8.75 6.46 -8.42
N VAL A 102 8.54 7.44 -7.53
CA VAL A 102 7.35 7.52 -6.68
C VAL A 102 6.08 7.67 -7.53
N ASN A 103 6.18 8.32 -8.69
CA ASN A 103 5.09 8.44 -9.64
C ASN A 103 4.72 7.08 -10.26
N ASP A 104 5.69 6.23 -10.56
CA ASP A 104 5.42 4.89 -11.10
C ASP A 104 4.68 4.04 -10.07
N ILE A 105 5.10 4.11 -8.80
CA ILE A 105 4.43 3.45 -7.68
C ILE A 105 2.99 3.97 -7.55
N LEU A 106 2.81 5.29 -7.54
CA LEU A 106 1.49 5.93 -7.44
C LEU A 106 0.57 5.48 -8.60
N ILE A 107 1.07 5.51 -9.83
CA ILE A 107 0.34 5.09 -11.02
C ILE A 107 -0.04 3.61 -10.92
N GLY A 108 0.88 2.74 -10.51
CA GLY A 108 0.62 1.30 -10.31
C GLY A 108 -0.49 1.05 -9.30
N VAL A 109 -0.44 1.74 -8.15
CA VAL A 109 -1.48 1.65 -7.11
C VAL A 109 -2.82 2.17 -7.61
N LEU A 110 -2.86 3.34 -8.26
CA LEU A 110 -4.10 3.92 -8.80
C LEU A 110 -4.74 3.03 -9.86
N ARG A 111 -3.94 2.46 -10.78
CA ARG A 111 -4.42 1.50 -11.78
C ARG A 111 -5.03 0.26 -11.12
N GLN A 112 -4.39 -0.26 -10.07
CA GLN A 112 -4.92 -1.42 -9.37
C GLN A 112 -6.19 -1.08 -8.58
N MET A 113 -6.26 0.10 -7.96
CA MET A 113 -7.49 0.60 -7.33
C MET A 113 -8.63 0.73 -8.34
N GLU A 114 -8.39 1.35 -9.50
CA GLU A 114 -9.37 1.48 -10.58
C GLU A 114 -9.91 0.11 -11.02
N ARG A 115 -9.02 -0.86 -11.25
CA ARG A 115 -9.42 -2.24 -11.60
C ARG A 115 -10.31 -2.89 -10.55
N GLN A 116 -9.99 -2.74 -9.27
CA GLN A 116 -10.82 -3.32 -8.21
C GLN A 116 -12.14 -2.58 -8.04
N LEU A 117 -12.18 -1.26 -8.22
CA LEU A 117 -13.42 -0.49 -8.18
C LEU A 117 -14.36 -0.87 -9.32
N LYS A 118 -13.86 -1.03 -10.55
CA LYS A 118 -14.65 -1.54 -11.68
C LYS A 118 -15.24 -2.92 -11.39
N ARG A 119 -14.44 -3.83 -10.84
CA ARG A 119 -14.91 -5.15 -10.41
C ARG A 119 -16.03 -5.12 -9.37
N LEU A 120 -16.05 -4.08 -8.52
CA LEU A 120 -17.10 -3.90 -7.50
C LEU A 120 -18.31 -3.13 -8.03
N SER A 121 -18.19 -2.40 -9.14
CA SER A 121 -19.33 -1.75 -9.80
C SER A 121 -20.06 -2.66 -10.77
N ASP A 122 -19.35 -3.65 -11.33
CA ASP A 122 -19.88 -4.55 -12.36
C ASP A 122 -20.50 -5.84 -11.78
N GLY A 123 -20.51 -6.00 -10.45
CA GLY A 123 -21.12 -7.12 -9.73
C GLY A 123 -22.15 -6.63 -8.72
#